data_AF-A0A1Q6RAG4-F1
#
_entry.id   AF-A0A1Q6RAG4-F1
#
_cell.length_a   1.000
_cell.length_b   1.000
_cell.length_c   1.000
_cell.angle_alpha   90.00
_cell.angle_beta   90.00
_cell.angle_gamma   90.00
#
_symmetry.space_group_name_H-M   'P 1'
#
loop_
_entity.id
_entity.type
_entity.pdbx_description
1 polymer ?
#
loop_
_entity_poly.entity_id
_entity_poly.type
_entity_poly.pdbx_seq_one_letter_code
_entity_poly.pdbx_strand_id
1 'polypeptide(L)'
;MKKLLIILLMAICAWEAWDYTHPQPVDRYVVKVTAADGDTLWHLVGDVMDREGDRRDVREVIHYAKKISNLKGDLQVGDVVLIPIEVVKK
;
A
#
# COMPACT_ATOMS: atom_id res chain seq x y z
N MET A 1 6.58 -0.90 41.45
CA MET A 1 6.90 -0.25 40.16
C MET A 1 7.28 -1.24 39.06
N LYS A 2 8.29 -2.11 39.22
CA LYS A 2 8.69 -3.10 38.19
C LYS A 2 7.54 -3.99 37.68
N LYS A 3 6.68 -4.48 38.58
CA LYS A 3 5.53 -5.34 38.22
C LYS A 3 4.51 -4.62 37.32
N LEU A 4 4.27 -3.33 37.58
CA LEU A 4 3.36 -2.49 36.78
C LEU A 4 3.89 -2.28 35.36
N LEU A 5 5.19 -2.04 35.21
CA LEU A 5 5.81 -1.88 33.89
C LEU A 5 5.74 -3.17 33.06
N ILE A 6 5.93 -4.33 33.69
CA ILE A 6 5.81 -5.63 33.01
C ILE A 6 4.36 -5.88 32.56
N ILE A 7 3.38 -5.57 33.40
CA ILE A 7 1.96 -5.70 33.04
C ILE A 7 1.60 -4.78 31.86
N LEU A 8 2.06 -3.52 31.89
CA LEU A 8 1.84 -2.57 30.79
C LEU A 8 2.47 -3.07 29.48
N LEU A 9 3.72 -3.56 29.54
CA LEU A 9 4.39 -4.11 28.37
C LEU A 9 3.63 -5.32 27.79
N MET A 10 3.20 -6.25 28.64
CA MET A 10 2.40 -7.41 28.18
C MET A 10 1.07 -7.00 27.56
N ALA A 11 0.42 -5.95 28.08
CA ALA A 11 -0.82 -5.42 27.51
C ALA A 11 -0.61 -4.83 26.10
N ILE A 12 0.48 -4.07 25.89
CA ILE A 12 0.84 -3.53 24.57
C ILE A 12 1.17 -4.66 23.60
N CYS A 13 2.00 -5.63 24.01
CA CYS A 13 2.33 -6.77 23.16
C CYS A 13 1.09 -7.59 22.78
N ALA A 14 0.15 -7.78 23.71
CA ALA A 14 -1.11 -8.46 23.44
C ALA A 14 -2.00 -7.68 22.45
N TRP A 15 -2.03 -6.35 22.57
CA TRP A 15 -2.77 -5.49 21.65
C TRP A 15 -2.22 -5.54 20.23
N GLU A 16 -0.91 -5.37 20.07
CA GLU A 16 -0.24 -5.44 18.76
C GLU A 16 -0.39 -6.83 18.12
N ALA A 17 -0.31 -7.90 18.92
CA ALA A 17 -0.54 -9.26 18.43
C ALA A 17 -2.00 -9.48 17.98
N TRP A 18 -2.96 -8.88 18.67
CA TRP A 18 -4.37 -8.94 18.29
C TRP A 18 -4.63 -8.22 16.97
N ASP A 19 -4.13 -7.00 16.80
CA ASP A 19 -4.28 -6.22 15.56
C ASP A 19 -3.62 -6.92 14.36
N TYR A 20 -2.45 -7.53 14.57
CA TYR A 20 -1.78 -8.33 13.53
C TYR A 20 -2.59 -9.58 13.11
N THR A 21 -3.25 -10.24 14.07
CA THR A 21 -4.00 -11.49 13.79
C THR A 21 -5.42 -11.23 13.28
N HIS A 22 -5.94 -10.01 13.44
CA HIS A 22 -7.28 -9.61 12.99
C HIS A 22 -7.16 -8.46 11.99
N PRO A 23 -6.65 -8.73 10.77
CA PRO A 23 -6.50 -7.69 9.76
C PRO A 23 -7.86 -7.04 9.51
N GLN A 24 -7.85 -5.71 9.59
CA GLN A 24 -9.03 -4.89 9.36
C GLN A 24 -9.55 -5.15 7.93
N PRO A 25 -10.87 -5.13 7.72
CA PRO A 25 -11.43 -5.33 6.39
C PRO A 25 -10.85 -4.27 5.45
N VAL A 26 -10.25 -4.71 4.35
CA VAL A 26 -9.68 -3.84 3.31
C VAL A 26 -10.54 -3.90 2.06
N ASP A 27 -10.83 -2.74 1.48
CA ASP A 27 -11.41 -2.64 0.16
C ASP A 27 -10.28 -2.69 -0.88
N ARG A 28 -10.41 -3.60 -1.85
CA ARG A 28 -9.41 -3.84 -2.90
C ARG A 28 -9.98 -3.50 -4.26
N TYR A 29 -9.31 -2.62 -4.98
CA TYR A 29 -9.71 -2.25 -6.34
C TYR A 29 -8.49 -1.82 -7.17
N VAL A 30 -8.71 -1.58 -8.46
CA VAL A 30 -7.65 -1.19 -9.39
C VAL A 30 -7.97 0.17 -9.96
N VAL A 31 -7.01 1.08 -9.87
CA VAL A 31 -7.08 2.40 -10.51
C VAL A 31 -6.28 2.35 -11.80
N LYS A 32 -6.90 2.73 -12.91
CA LYS A 32 -6.25 2.81 -14.22
C LYS A 32 -5.75 4.23 -14.45
N VAL A 33 -4.46 4.37 -14.73
CA VAL A 33 -3.81 5.64 -15.05
C VAL A 33 -3.00 5.49 -16.33
N THR A 34 -2.94 6.55 -17.13
CA THR A 34 -2.10 6.60 -18.33
C THR A 34 -0.87 7.45 -18.03
N ALA A 35 0.31 6.92 -18.32
CA ALA A 35 1.56 7.62 -18.12
C ALA A 35 1.69 8.82 -19.07
N ALA A 36 1.99 9.99 -18.52
CA ALA A 36 2.31 11.20 -19.25
C ALA A 36 3.84 11.36 -19.42
N ASP A 37 4.25 12.37 -20.18
CA ASP A 37 5.67 12.67 -20.39
C ASP A 37 6.32 13.16 -19.09
N GLY A 38 7.50 12.60 -18.78
CA GLY A 38 8.21 12.85 -17.52
C GLY A 38 7.68 12.07 -16.31
N ASP A 39 6.62 11.27 -16.45
CA ASP A 39 6.12 10.45 -15.35
C ASP A 39 7.09 9.32 -15.01
N THR A 40 7.16 9.03 -13.71
CA THR A 40 7.82 7.82 -13.20
C THR A 40 6.79 6.94 -12.52
N LEU A 41 7.03 5.63 -12.50
CA LEU A 41 6.20 4.72 -11.72
C LEU A 41 6.14 5.12 -10.25
N TRP A 42 7.19 5.74 -9.72
CA TRP A 42 7.22 6.20 -8.33
C TRP A 42 6.22 7.32 -8.07
N HIS A 43 6.25 8.38 -8.89
CA HIS A 43 5.31 9.49 -8.74
C HIS A 43 3.89 9.06 -9.05
N LEU A 44 3.69 8.32 -10.14
CA LEU A 44 2.36 7.95 -10.61
C LEU A 44 1.66 6.99 -9.63
N VAL A 45 2.39 6.03 -9.06
CA VAL A 45 1.84 5.14 -8.02
C VAL A 45 1.69 5.89 -6.69
N GLY A 46 2.69 6.67 -6.28
CA GLY A 46 2.66 7.44 -5.03
C GLY A 46 1.47 8.41 -4.97
N ASP A 47 1.25 9.18 -6.03
CA ASP A 47 0.14 10.14 -6.11
C ASP A 47 -1.22 9.46 -6.01
N VAL A 48 -1.39 8.29 -6.63
CA VAL A 48 -2.63 7.51 -6.53
C VAL A 48 -2.79 6.93 -5.12
N MET A 49 -1.73 6.39 -4.53
CA MET A 49 -1.76 5.87 -3.17
C MET A 49 -2.15 6.96 -2.17
N ASP A 50 -1.55 8.15 -2.27
CA ASP A 50 -1.85 9.29 -1.41
C ASP A 50 -3.29 9.76 -1.58
N ARG A 51 -3.79 9.80 -2.83
CA ARG A 51 -5.17 10.21 -3.12
C ARG A 51 -6.21 9.23 -2.60
N GLU A 52 -5.97 7.93 -2.77
CA GLU A 52 -6.90 6.88 -2.34
C GLU A 52 -6.73 6.50 -0.86
N GLY A 53 -5.61 6.86 -0.24
CA GLY A 53 -5.29 6.57 1.16
C GLY A 53 -4.70 5.17 1.40
N ASP A 54 -4.03 4.60 0.41
CA ASP A 54 -3.29 3.34 0.54
C ASP A 54 -2.00 3.59 1.34
N ARG A 55 -1.81 2.84 2.44
CA ARG A 55 -0.70 3.02 3.38
C ARG A 55 0.41 1.98 3.24
N ARG A 56 0.35 1.12 2.22
CA ARG A 56 1.38 0.12 1.98
C ARG A 56 2.70 0.76 1.53
N ASP A 57 3.76 -0.04 1.44
CA ASP A 57 5.01 0.42 0.84
C ASP A 57 4.78 0.66 -0.66
N VAL A 58 5.10 1.86 -1.15
CA VAL A 58 5.00 2.23 -2.57
C VAL A 58 5.77 1.25 -3.46
N ARG A 59 6.88 0.66 -2.99
CA ARG A 59 7.66 -0.34 -3.74
C ARG A 59 6.89 -1.64 -3.95
N GLU A 60 6.11 -2.05 -2.96
CA GLU A 60 5.24 -3.21 -3.06
C GLU A 60 4.14 -2.96 -4.09
N VAL A 61 3.49 -1.79 -4.02
CA VAL A 61 2.43 -1.43 -4.97
C VAL A 61 2.98 -1.30 -6.39
N ILE A 62 4.16 -0.69 -6.58
CA ILE A 62 4.85 -0.63 -7.88
C ILE A 62 5.13 -2.05 -8.41
N HIS A 63 5.59 -2.97 -7.56
CA HIS A 63 5.85 -4.35 -7.98
C HIS A 63 4.57 -5.00 -8.55
N TYR A 64 3.45 -4.89 -7.83
CA TYR A 64 2.19 -5.46 -8.29
C TYR A 64 1.62 -4.71 -9.50
N ALA A 65 1.73 -3.38 -9.55
CA ALA A 65 1.30 -2.59 -10.69
C ALA A 65 2.04 -3.01 -11.97
N LYS A 66 3.37 -3.21 -11.91
CA LYS A 66 4.16 -3.73 -13.03
C LYS A 66 3.70 -5.13 -13.44
N LYS A 67 3.43 -6.00 -12.47
CA LYS A 67 2.98 -7.38 -12.71
C LYS A 67 1.61 -7.45 -13.38
N ILE A 68 0.64 -6.67 -12.89
CA ILE A 68 -0.74 -6.65 -13.39
C ILE A 68 -0.79 -5.98 -14.78
N SER A 69 -0.04 -4.90 -14.96
CA SER A 69 0.01 -4.15 -16.22
C SER A 69 0.92 -4.76 -17.27
N ASN A 70 1.63 -5.85 -16.95
CA ASN A 70 2.61 -6.52 -17.82
C ASN A 70 3.69 -5.56 -18.38
N LEU A 71 4.11 -4.57 -17.57
CA LEU A 71 5.13 -3.61 -17.97
C LEU A 71 6.50 -4.29 -17.99
N LYS A 72 7.10 -4.36 -19.18
CA LYS A 72 8.44 -4.94 -19.39
C LYS A 72 9.43 -3.80 -19.66
N GLY A 73 10.30 -3.52 -18.68
CA GLY A 73 11.30 -2.46 -18.76
C GLY A 73 10.85 -1.15 -18.12
N ASP A 74 11.25 -0.05 -18.75
CA ASP A 74 10.98 1.32 -18.30
C ASP A 74 9.59 1.79 -18.75
N LEU A 75 8.96 2.63 -17.94
CA LEU A 75 7.65 3.21 -18.24
C LEU A 75 7.73 4.08 -19.49
N GLN A 76 6.87 3.84 -20.47
CA GLN A 76 6.76 4.67 -21.67
C GLN A 76 5.54 5.59 -21.58
N VAL A 77 5.63 6.74 -22.25
CA VAL A 77 4.50 7.66 -22.37
C VAL A 77 3.35 6.97 -23.12
N GLY A 78 2.14 7.09 -22.59
CA GLY A 78 0.94 6.43 -23.11
C GLY A 78 0.71 5.02 -22.56
N ASP A 79 1.65 4.46 -21.77
CA ASP A 79 1.43 3.18 -21.10
C ASP A 79 0.25 3.28 -20.12
N VAL A 80 -0.57 2.25 -20.13
CA VAL A 80 -1.67 2.09 -19.18
C VAL A 80 -1.16 1.32 -17.97
N VAL A 81 -1.11 1.99 -16.83
CA VAL A 81 -0.73 1.42 -15.54
C VAL A 81 -1.99 1.11 -14.73
N LEU A 82 -2.14 -0.15 -14.35
CA LEU A 82 -3.15 -0.68 -13.45
C LEU A 82 -2.55 -0.73 -12.04
N ILE A 83 -2.97 0.20 -11.18
CA ILE A 83 -2.46 0.36 -9.82
C ILE A 83 -3.42 -0.35 -8.87
N PRO A 84 -2.99 -1.43 -8.19
CA PRO A 84 -3.79 -2.09 -7.18
C PRO A 84 -3.79 -1.26 -5.90
N ILE A 85 -4.97 -0.91 -5.41
CA ILE A 85 -5.16 -0.11 -4.20
C ILE A 85 -5.84 -0.96 -3.14
N GLU A 86 -5.30 -0.88 -1.92
CA GLU A 86 -5.87 -1.51 -0.73
C GLU A 86 -6.05 -0.44 0.35
N VAL A 87 -7.31 -0.17 0.70
CA VAL A 87 -7.64 0.84 1.72
C VAL A 87 -8.40 0.16 2.84
N VAL A 88 -8.02 0.46 4.08
CA VAL A 88 -8.76 0.00 5.26
C VAL A 88 -10.16 0.60 5.23
N LYS A 89 -11.17 -0.27 5.27
CA LYS A 89 -12.57 0.13 5.30
C LYS A 89 -12.84 0.89 6.60
N LYS A 90 -13.26 2.15 6.46
CA LYS A 90 -13.67 3.00 7.59
C LYS A 90 -14.98 2.53 8.21
#